data_AF-A0A380TB77-F1
#
_entry.id   AF-A0A380TB77-F1
#
_cell.length_a   1.000
_cell.length_b   1.000
_cell.length_c   1.000
_cell.angle_alpha   90.00
_cell.angle_beta   90.00
_cell.angle_gamma   90.00
#
_symmetry.space_group_name_H-M   'P 1'
#
loop_
_entity.id
_entity.type
_entity.pdbx_description
1 polymer ?
#
loop_
_entity_poly.entity_id
_entity_poly.type
_entity_poly.pdbx_seq_one_letter_code
_entity_poly.pdbx_strand_id
1 'polypeptide(L)'
;MFYGLDEKQQGILRHILGVIDLLFKKTFHADQLITVERCMGFLEDKKFMDVIKKTAKTGQEKSLLWRLHTQIWAARQCLCLPGDFVECGVYKGFCSDTVIQYLDFDKTGKTFYLYDTFEGIPEQHRAGSPVRPGGYAEAGLYDQAVNRFSPFANVRVVKGVVPDVLAQVCPERIAYLHLDMNSASAEIGALKALFERVTIGGMIVLDDYGWEWYRAQKTAEDAFFAARNHHVLELPTGQGLVVKHAGG
;
A
#
# COMPACT_ATOMS: atom_id res chain seq x y z
N MET A 1 -16.60 -1.92 -0.74
CA MET A 1 -16.50 -3.39 -0.71
C MET A 1 -16.13 -3.82 0.70
N PHE A 2 -16.67 -4.94 1.19
CA PHE A 2 -16.31 -5.57 2.47
C PHE A 2 -15.93 -7.02 2.16
N TYR A 3 -14.85 -7.53 2.75
CA TYR A 3 -14.30 -8.85 2.45
C TYR A 3 -14.74 -9.90 3.48
N GLY A 4 -14.71 -11.18 3.09
CA GLY A 4 -14.97 -12.32 3.98
C GLY A 4 -16.43 -12.51 4.40
N LEU A 5 -17.38 -11.84 3.73
CA LEU A 5 -18.81 -12.01 3.98
C LEU A 5 -19.47 -12.85 2.89
N ASP A 6 -20.29 -13.81 3.29
CA ASP A 6 -21.18 -14.55 2.38
C ASP A 6 -22.34 -13.66 1.88
N GLU A 7 -23.13 -14.16 0.92
CA GLU A 7 -24.21 -13.38 0.30
C GLU A 7 -25.27 -12.90 1.31
N LYS A 8 -25.62 -13.75 2.30
CA LYS A 8 -26.59 -13.43 3.33
C LYS A 8 -26.07 -12.34 4.26
N GLN A 9 -24.82 -12.48 4.71
CA GLN A 9 -24.13 -11.51 5.55
C GLN A 9 -23.97 -10.17 4.83
N GLN A 10 -23.65 -10.18 3.53
CA GLN A 10 -23.62 -8.96 2.72
C GLN A 10 -25.00 -8.30 2.62
N GLY A 11 -26.08 -9.09 2.53
CA GLY A 11 -27.45 -8.57 2.58
C GLY A 11 -27.76 -7.85 3.89
N ILE A 12 -27.40 -8.47 5.02
CA ILE A 12 -27.54 -7.87 6.36
C ILE A 12 -26.73 -6.58 6.46
N LEU A 13 -25.46 -6.61 6.04
CA LEU A 13 -24.60 -5.44 6.07
C LEU A 13 -25.17 -4.29 5.23
N ARG A 14 -25.65 -4.56 4.01
CA ARG A 14 -26.28 -3.54 3.16
C ARG A 14 -27.46 -2.86 3.86
N HIS A 15 -28.29 -3.62 4.59
CA HIS A 15 -29.38 -3.04 5.36
C HIS A 15 -28.86 -2.12 6.48
N ILE A 16 -27.86 -2.56 7.24
CA ILE A 16 -27.23 -1.77 8.31
C ILE A 16 -26.63 -0.48 7.75
N LEU A 17 -25.88 -0.57 6.65
CA LEU A 17 -25.29 0.60 5.99
C LEU A 17 -26.36 1.59 5.52
N GLY A 18 -27.47 1.09 4.97
CA GLY A 18 -28.62 1.95 4.62
C GLY A 18 -29.23 2.67 5.82
N VAL A 19 -29.30 2.02 6.98
CA VAL A 19 -29.73 2.69 8.22
C VAL A 19 -28.73 3.76 8.64
N ILE A 20 -27.43 3.49 8.56
CA ILE A 20 -26.37 4.48 8.87
C ILE A 20 -26.48 5.70 7.94
N ASP A 21 -26.67 5.48 6.65
CA ASP A 21 -26.84 6.54 5.64
C ASP A 21 -28.10 7.40 5.88
N LEU A 22 -29.13 6.85 6.52
CA LEU A 22 -30.33 7.60 6.92
C LEU A 22 -30.12 8.44 8.20
N LEU A 23 -29.25 7.98 9.11
CA LEU A 23 -29.04 8.60 10.42
C LEU A 23 -28.02 9.75 10.40
N PHE A 24 -27.04 9.69 9.50
CA PHE A 24 -25.91 10.63 9.48
C PHE A 24 -25.85 11.40 8.17
N LYS A 25 -25.38 12.65 8.22
CA LYS A 25 -25.33 13.53 7.05
C LYS A 25 -24.23 13.11 6.07
N LYS A 26 -23.11 12.62 6.58
CA LYS A 26 -21.96 12.21 5.79
C LYS A 26 -21.41 10.88 6.31
N THR A 27 -21.37 9.89 5.43
CA THR A 27 -20.94 8.52 5.75
C THR A 27 -19.87 8.06 4.76
N PHE A 28 -19.05 7.11 5.19
CA PHE A 28 -18.17 6.34 4.32
C PHE A 28 -18.13 4.90 4.81
N HIS A 29 -18.48 3.97 3.91
CA HIS A 29 -18.46 2.55 4.19
C HIS A 29 -17.83 1.78 3.02
N ALA A 30 -16.51 1.60 3.09
CA ALA A 30 -15.75 0.92 2.07
C ALA A 30 -14.43 0.41 2.65
N ASP A 31 -13.91 -0.67 2.07
CA ASP A 31 -12.62 -1.27 2.44
C ASP A 31 -12.58 -1.61 3.94
N GLN A 32 -13.60 -2.33 4.42
CA GLN A 32 -13.82 -2.72 5.83
C GLN A 32 -13.96 -1.55 6.84
N LEU A 33 -13.90 -0.29 6.40
CA LEU A 33 -14.09 0.88 7.26
C LEU A 33 -15.53 1.38 7.15
N ILE A 34 -16.19 1.58 8.30
CA ILE A 34 -17.44 2.34 8.41
C ILE A 34 -17.17 3.55 9.30
N THR A 35 -17.37 4.75 8.78
CA THR A 35 -17.23 5.99 9.54
C THR A 35 -18.32 6.99 9.18
N VAL A 36 -18.62 7.88 10.12
CA VAL A 36 -19.72 8.85 10.05
C VAL A 36 -19.22 10.21 10.52
N GLU A 37 -19.80 11.28 9.99
CA GLU A 37 -19.54 12.66 10.41
C GLU A 37 -18.04 13.00 10.38
N ARG A 38 -17.38 12.66 9.28
CA ARG A 38 -16.00 13.08 8.95
C ARG A 38 -16.04 14.05 7.78
N CYS A 39 -15.16 15.04 7.77
CA CYS A 39 -15.08 15.98 6.66
C CYS A 39 -14.78 15.28 5.33
N MET A 40 -13.94 14.23 5.31
CA MET A 40 -13.60 13.47 4.09
C MET A 40 -13.19 14.37 2.91
N GLY A 41 -12.37 15.38 3.19
CA GLY A 41 -11.98 16.39 2.20
C GLY A 41 -11.29 15.80 0.96
N PHE A 42 -10.71 14.61 1.06
CA PHE A 42 -10.16 13.89 -0.09
C PHE A 42 -11.22 13.55 -1.15
N LEU A 43 -12.50 13.39 -0.77
CA LEU A 43 -13.60 13.20 -1.73
C LEU A 43 -13.95 14.48 -2.50
N GLU A 44 -13.52 15.64 -2.00
CA GLU A 44 -13.72 16.96 -2.60
C GLU A 44 -12.49 17.38 -3.43
N ASP A 45 -11.36 16.67 -3.31
CA ASP A 45 -10.19 16.86 -4.16
C ASP A 45 -10.50 16.35 -5.57
N LYS A 46 -10.76 17.30 -6.47
CA LYS A 46 -11.07 17.01 -7.87
C LYS A 46 -9.97 16.20 -8.56
N LYS A 47 -8.68 16.51 -8.30
CA LYS A 47 -7.57 15.80 -8.94
C LYS A 47 -7.55 14.35 -8.48
N PHE A 48 -7.72 14.12 -7.18
CA PHE A 48 -7.78 12.77 -6.61
C PHE A 48 -8.93 11.97 -7.23
N MET A 49 -10.14 12.53 -7.22
CA MET A 49 -11.31 11.83 -7.76
C MET A 49 -11.23 11.58 -9.27
N ASP A 50 -10.61 12.47 -10.04
CA ASP A 50 -10.42 12.28 -11.48
C ASP A 50 -9.36 11.20 -11.77
N VAL A 51 -8.28 11.12 -10.98
CA VAL A 51 -7.30 10.02 -11.05
C VAL A 51 -7.99 8.69 -10.74
N ILE A 52 -8.75 8.61 -9.64
CA ILE A 52 -9.48 7.38 -9.25
C ILE A 52 -10.42 6.91 -10.37
N LYS A 53 -11.20 7.82 -10.98
CA LYS A 53 -12.09 7.47 -12.10
C LYS A 53 -11.31 6.92 -13.30
N LYS A 54 -10.10 7.43 -13.54
CA LYS A 54 -9.23 6.99 -14.64
C LYS A 54 -8.60 5.63 -14.35
N THR A 55 -8.08 5.41 -13.13
CA THR A 55 -7.25 4.25 -12.78
C THR A 55 -8.07 3.05 -12.30
N ALA A 56 -9.09 3.25 -11.46
CA ALA A 56 -9.83 2.16 -10.83
C ALA A 56 -10.79 1.47 -11.83
N LYS A 57 -10.66 0.16 -11.99
CA LYS A 57 -11.46 -0.67 -12.91
C LYS A 57 -12.45 -1.57 -12.18
N THR A 58 -12.08 -2.06 -11.01
CA THR A 58 -12.85 -3.04 -10.23
C THR A 58 -13.61 -2.38 -9.07
N GLY A 59 -14.60 -3.10 -8.53
CA GLY A 59 -15.29 -2.67 -7.30
C GLY A 59 -14.37 -2.62 -6.07
N GLN A 60 -13.34 -3.47 -6.05
CA GLN A 60 -12.31 -3.46 -5.00
C GLN A 60 -11.48 -2.18 -5.08
N GLU A 61 -10.88 -1.88 -6.22
CA GLU A 61 -10.07 -0.67 -6.43
C GLU A 61 -10.84 0.61 -6.11
N LYS A 62 -12.12 0.68 -6.51
CA LYS A 62 -13.01 1.81 -6.18
C LYS A 62 -13.28 1.96 -4.69
N SER A 63 -13.10 0.91 -3.89
CA SER A 63 -13.31 0.95 -2.45
C SER A 63 -12.10 1.47 -1.67
N LEU A 64 -10.91 1.46 -2.26
CA LEU A 64 -9.63 1.80 -1.60
C LEU A 64 -9.40 3.31 -1.39
N LEU A 65 -10.43 4.17 -1.50
CA LEU A 65 -10.26 5.62 -1.57
C LEU A 65 -9.47 6.18 -0.38
N TRP A 66 -9.79 5.74 0.84
CA TRP A 66 -9.11 6.24 2.04
C TRP A 66 -7.68 5.69 2.16
N ARG A 67 -7.47 4.42 1.79
CA ARG A 67 -6.15 3.80 1.74
C ARG A 67 -5.21 4.54 0.78
N LEU A 68 -5.70 4.83 -0.43
CA LEU A 68 -4.96 5.61 -1.44
C LEU A 68 -4.72 7.05 -1.00
N HIS A 69 -5.68 7.66 -0.31
CA HIS A 69 -5.50 8.98 0.27
C HIS A 69 -4.33 9.01 1.27
N THR A 70 -4.22 8.01 2.15
CA THR A 70 -3.10 7.85 3.09
C THR A 70 -1.77 7.72 2.34
N GLN A 71 -1.69 6.82 1.36
CA GLN A 71 -0.47 6.59 0.57
C GLN A 71 -0.04 7.86 -0.17
N ILE A 72 -0.98 8.54 -0.85
CA ILE A 72 -0.73 9.80 -1.55
C ILE A 72 -0.27 10.88 -0.58
N TRP A 73 -0.90 10.99 0.59
CA TRP A 73 -0.53 11.98 1.59
C TRP A 73 0.92 11.77 2.04
N ALA A 74 1.30 10.53 2.38
CA ALA A 74 2.65 10.19 2.82
C ALA A 74 3.67 10.41 1.69
N ALA A 75 3.41 9.88 0.51
CA ALA A 75 4.23 10.06 -0.69
C ALA A 75 4.44 11.55 -1.03
N ARG A 76 3.40 12.38 -0.90
CA ARG A 76 3.49 13.83 -1.11
C ARG A 76 4.44 14.51 -0.13
N GLN A 77 4.42 14.14 1.15
CA GLN A 77 5.37 14.69 2.14
C GLN A 77 6.81 14.35 1.77
N CYS A 78 7.03 13.19 1.16
CA CYS A 78 8.36 12.70 0.80
C CYS A 78 8.95 13.35 -0.47
N LEU A 79 8.18 14.14 -1.22
CA LEU A 79 8.67 14.81 -2.44
C LEU A 79 9.82 15.79 -2.17
N CYS A 80 9.83 16.45 -1.00
CA CYS A 80 10.87 17.40 -0.64
C CYS A 80 12.10 16.76 0.04
N LEU A 81 12.07 15.45 0.30
CA LEU A 81 13.15 14.75 0.98
C LEU A 81 14.13 14.13 -0.03
N PRO A 82 15.42 13.94 0.32
CA PRO A 82 16.36 13.24 -0.54
C PRO A 82 16.02 11.75 -0.63
N GLY A 83 16.13 11.18 -1.83
CA GLY A 83 15.86 9.77 -2.09
C GLY A 83 14.65 9.53 -2.99
N ASP A 84 14.55 8.27 -3.39
CA ASP A 84 13.59 7.72 -4.35
C ASP A 84 12.42 7.05 -3.66
N PHE A 85 11.43 6.62 -4.44
CA PHE A 85 10.22 5.97 -3.94
C PHE A 85 10.30 4.47 -4.21
N VAL A 86 9.80 3.66 -3.28
CA VAL A 86 9.85 2.19 -3.34
C VAL A 86 8.50 1.60 -2.95
N GLU A 87 8.01 0.65 -3.76
CA GLU A 87 6.94 -0.28 -3.39
C GLU A 87 7.49 -1.72 -3.46
N CYS A 88 7.23 -2.52 -2.44
CA CYS A 88 7.48 -3.96 -2.44
C CYS A 88 6.14 -4.70 -2.34
N GLY A 89 5.81 -5.48 -3.36
CA GLY A 89 4.47 -6.04 -3.56
C GLY A 89 3.61 -5.10 -4.42
N VAL A 90 3.74 -5.21 -5.72
CA VAL A 90 3.13 -4.31 -6.72
C VAL A 90 1.87 -4.92 -7.32
N TYR A 91 1.86 -6.24 -7.53
CA TYR A 91 0.83 -6.97 -8.25
C TYR A 91 0.52 -6.32 -9.61
N LYS A 92 -0.68 -5.74 -9.78
CA LYS A 92 -1.08 -5.02 -11.00
C LYS A 92 -0.58 -3.57 -11.02
N GLY A 93 -0.14 -3.02 -9.90
CA GLY A 93 0.39 -1.66 -9.75
C GLY A 93 -0.68 -0.58 -9.64
N PHE A 94 -1.88 -0.88 -9.12
CA PHE A 94 -2.96 0.11 -9.03
C PHE A 94 -2.67 1.23 -8.02
N CYS A 95 -2.15 0.87 -6.85
CA CYS A 95 -1.77 1.81 -5.80
C CYS A 95 -0.69 2.77 -6.32
N SER A 96 0.42 2.23 -6.80
CA SER A 96 1.50 3.03 -7.40
C SER A 96 1.06 3.87 -8.59
N ASP A 97 0.26 3.36 -9.53
CA ASP A 97 -0.25 4.16 -10.65
C ASP A 97 -1.09 5.35 -10.17
N THR A 98 -1.91 5.16 -9.15
CA THR A 98 -2.70 6.24 -8.55
C THR A 98 -1.80 7.30 -7.90
N VAL A 99 -0.78 6.88 -7.15
CA VAL A 99 0.21 7.81 -6.54
C VAL A 99 0.98 8.57 -7.61
N ILE A 100 1.49 7.86 -8.62
CA ILE A 100 2.27 8.42 -9.73
C ILE A 100 1.47 9.50 -10.47
N GLN A 101 0.22 9.18 -10.84
CA GLN A 101 -0.63 10.11 -11.57
C GLN A 101 -1.10 11.28 -10.73
N TYR A 102 -1.42 11.07 -9.45
CA TYR A 102 -1.83 12.17 -8.58
C TYR A 102 -0.69 13.15 -8.30
N LEU A 103 0.56 12.68 -8.17
CA LEU A 103 1.71 13.53 -7.85
C LEU A 103 2.38 14.15 -9.09
N ASP A 104 1.91 13.85 -10.31
CA ASP A 104 2.63 14.17 -11.55
C ASP A 104 4.10 13.71 -11.45
N PHE A 105 4.28 12.44 -11.07
CA PHE A 105 5.55 11.94 -10.56
C PHE A 105 6.69 12.02 -11.58
N ASP A 106 6.38 11.99 -12.88
CA ASP A 106 7.29 12.20 -13.99
C ASP A 106 8.06 13.53 -13.93
N LYS A 107 7.51 14.54 -13.23
CA LYS A 107 8.08 15.88 -13.10
C LYS A 107 8.88 16.09 -11.81
N THR A 108 8.99 15.08 -10.97
CA THR A 108 9.58 15.22 -9.62
C THR A 108 11.10 15.10 -9.60
N GLY A 109 11.70 14.56 -10.68
CA GLY A 109 13.13 14.23 -10.73
C GLY A 109 13.55 13.02 -9.88
N LYS A 110 12.58 12.31 -9.28
CA LYS A 110 12.80 11.08 -8.50
C LYS A 110 12.50 9.85 -9.34
N THR A 111 13.02 8.71 -8.93
CA THR A 111 12.67 7.40 -9.50
C THR A 111 11.71 6.66 -8.57
N PHE A 112 10.73 5.94 -9.13
CA PHE A 112 9.87 5.01 -8.38
C PHE A 112 10.26 3.57 -8.73
N TYR A 113 10.75 2.82 -7.76
CA TYR A 113 11.10 1.40 -7.90
C TYR A 113 9.95 0.53 -7.42
N LEU A 114 9.52 -0.40 -8.27
CA LEU A 114 8.37 -1.27 -8.06
C LEU A 114 8.84 -2.72 -8.10
N TYR A 115 8.89 -3.38 -6.94
CA TYR A 115 9.41 -4.74 -6.79
C TYR A 115 8.29 -5.75 -6.58
N ASP A 116 8.27 -6.82 -7.38
CA ASP A 116 7.34 -7.94 -7.19
C ASP A 116 7.90 -9.22 -7.82
N THR A 117 7.44 -10.38 -7.35
CA THR A 117 7.73 -11.66 -8.00
C THR A 117 6.99 -11.77 -9.34
N PHE A 118 5.82 -11.13 -9.44
CA PHE A 118 4.80 -11.28 -10.47
C PHE A 118 4.35 -12.74 -10.68
N GLU A 119 4.58 -13.57 -9.67
CA GLU A 119 4.34 -15.02 -9.65
C GLU A 119 3.60 -15.44 -8.36
N GLY A 120 3.08 -14.46 -7.61
CA GLY A 120 2.45 -14.67 -6.31
C GLY A 120 3.45 -14.77 -5.15
N ILE A 121 2.95 -15.08 -3.95
CA ILE A 121 3.78 -15.17 -2.74
C ILE A 121 4.58 -16.48 -2.77
N PRO A 122 5.92 -16.46 -2.74
CA PRO A 122 6.74 -17.67 -2.71
C PRO A 122 6.44 -18.52 -1.48
N GLU A 123 6.45 -19.85 -1.62
CA GLU A 123 6.02 -20.77 -0.54
C GLU A 123 6.80 -20.57 0.77
N GLN A 124 8.11 -20.32 0.67
CA GLN A 124 8.98 -20.03 1.82
C GLN A 124 8.56 -18.78 2.62
N HIS A 125 7.78 -17.88 2.01
CA HIS A 125 7.27 -16.65 2.60
C HIS A 125 5.80 -16.72 3.01
N ARG A 126 5.12 -17.87 2.85
CA ARG A 126 3.67 -17.97 3.11
C ARG A 126 3.29 -18.27 4.55
N ALA A 127 4.23 -18.68 5.40
CA ALA A 127 3.94 -18.99 6.80
C ALA A 127 3.30 -17.77 7.51
N GLY A 128 2.07 -17.95 7.99
CA GLY A 128 1.30 -16.90 8.66
C GLY A 128 0.58 -15.89 7.74
N SER A 129 0.67 -16.06 6.41
CA SER A 129 -0.09 -15.25 5.45
C SER A 129 -1.53 -15.77 5.33
N PRO A 130 -2.56 -14.90 5.31
CA PRO A 130 -3.94 -15.31 5.02
C PRO A 130 -4.17 -15.64 3.54
N VAL A 131 -3.18 -15.44 2.69
CA VAL A 131 -3.26 -15.63 1.25
C VAL A 131 -3.13 -17.12 0.89
N ARG A 132 -4.09 -17.62 0.12
CA ARG A 132 -4.11 -19.01 -0.36
C ARG A 132 -2.93 -19.32 -1.29
N PRO A 133 -2.52 -20.60 -1.43
CA PRO A 133 -1.47 -20.99 -2.38
C PRO A 133 -1.80 -20.54 -3.79
N GLY A 134 -0.82 -19.96 -4.49
CA GLY A 134 -1.01 -19.38 -5.83
C GLY A 134 -1.86 -18.11 -5.87
N GLY A 135 -2.21 -17.53 -4.72
CA GLY A 135 -2.83 -16.20 -4.66
C GLY A 135 -1.93 -15.15 -5.30
N TYR A 136 -2.54 -14.22 -6.04
CA TYR A 136 -1.87 -13.15 -6.80
C TYR A 136 -0.98 -13.59 -7.96
N ALA A 137 -0.94 -14.90 -8.29
CA ALA A 137 -0.30 -15.37 -9.51
C ALA A 137 -1.29 -15.26 -10.69
N GLU A 138 -0.92 -14.47 -11.71
CA GLU A 138 -1.67 -14.35 -12.95
C GLU A 138 -0.73 -14.40 -14.17
N ALA A 139 -1.14 -15.09 -15.23
CA ALA A 139 -0.34 -15.16 -16.45
C ALA A 139 -0.15 -13.78 -17.09
N GLY A 140 1.10 -13.45 -17.43
CA GLY A 140 1.44 -12.16 -18.05
C GLY A 140 1.37 -10.96 -17.10
N LEU A 141 1.30 -11.16 -15.78
CA LEU A 141 1.18 -10.08 -14.80
C LEU A 141 2.37 -9.09 -14.89
N TYR A 142 3.58 -9.59 -15.06
CA TYR A 142 4.78 -8.75 -15.23
C TYR A 142 4.66 -7.82 -16.45
N ASP A 143 4.28 -8.36 -17.61
CA ASP A 143 4.12 -7.58 -18.83
C ASP A 143 2.99 -6.55 -18.69
N GLN A 144 1.90 -6.91 -18.00
CA GLN A 144 0.82 -5.96 -17.68
C GLN A 144 1.33 -4.80 -16.82
N ALA A 145 2.14 -5.07 -15.79
CA ALA A 145 2.73 -4.03 -14.95
C ALA A 145 3.71 -3.16 -15.74
N VAL A 146 4.62 -3.76 -16.51
CA VAL A 146 5.56 -3.01 -17.38
C VAL A 146 4.80 -2.13 -18.36
N ASN A 147 3.76 -2.64 -19.03
CA ASN A 147 2.95 -1.86 -19.96
C ASN A 147 2.24 -0.69 -19.27
N ARG A 148 1.70 -0.91 -18.06
CA ARG A 148 1.06 0.14 -17.25
C ARG A 148 2.00 1.29 -16.98
N PHE A 149 3.25 1.00 -16.65
CA PHE A 149 4.24 2.01 -16.27
C PHE A 149 5.12 2.51 -17.42
N SER A 150 5.02 1.91 -18.62
CA SER A 150 5.78 2.32 -19.81
C SER A 150 5.69 3.81 -20.20
N PRO A 151 4.60 4.56 -19.90
CA PRO A 151 4.56 6.00 -20.15
C PRO A 151 5.44 6.85 -19.21
N PHE A 152 5.94 6.28 -18.11
CA PHE A 152 6.68 6.98 -17.07
C PHE A 152 8.16 6.58 -17.08
N ALA A 153 9.02 7.42 -17.69
CA ALA A 153 10.45 7.13 -17.85
C ALA A 153 11.22 6.98 -16.52
N ASN A 154 10.68 7.53 -15.43
CA ASN A 154 11.26 7.47 -14.09
C ASN A 154 10.62 6.40 -13.19
N VAL A 155 9.90 5.43 -13.76
CA VAL A 155 9.36 4.28 -13.03
C VAL A 155 10.10 3.02 -13.47
N ARG A 156 10.56 2.23 -12.50
CA ARG A 156 11.32 1.00 -12.72
C ARG A 156 10.58 -0.18 -12.14
N VAL A 157 9.98 -0.99 -13.02
CA VAL A 157 9.37 -2.27 -12.65
C VAL A 157 10.47 -3.32 -12.60
N VAL A 158 10.64 -3.99 -11.46
CA VAL A 158 11.70 -4.97 -11.21
C VAL A 158 11.07 -6.29 -10.79
N LYS A 159 11.21 -7.31 -11.64
CA LYS A 159 10.79 -8.68 -11.31
C LYS A 159 11.83 -9.38 -10.46
N GLY A 160 11.44 -9.86 -9.28
CA GLY A 160 12.26 -10.70 -8.43
C GLY A 160 11.74 -10.78 -6.99
N VAL A 161 12.28 -11.73 -6.23
CA VAL A 161 11.91 -11.94 -4.82
C VAL A 161 12.63 -10.91 -3.96
N VAL A 162 11.88 -10.20 -3.11
CA VAL A 162 12.46 -9.32 -2.08
C VAL A 162 12.78 -10.17 -0.84
N PRO A 163 13.96 -10.02 -0.20
CA PRO A 163 14.98 -8.98 -0.45
C PRO A 163 16.05 -9.31 -1.50
N ASP A 164 16.10 -10.52 -2.05
CA ASP A 164 17.19 -10.98 -2.93
C ASP A 164 17.42 -10.07 -4.15
N VAL A 165 16.34 -9.60 -4.78
CA VAL A 165 16.38 -8.71 -5.95
C VAL A 165 17.00 -7.34 -5.65
N LEU A 166 16.98 -6.91 -4.39
CA LEU A 166 17.54 -5.62 -3.96
C LEU A 166 19.07 -5.58 -4.06
N ALA A 167 19.73 -6.75 -4.11
CA ALA A 167 21.16 -6.82 -4.37
C ALA A 167 21.54 -6.40 -5.80
N GLN A 168 20.59 -6.48 -6.74
CA GLN A 168 20.81 -6.16 -8.15
C GLN A 168 20.41 -4.71 -8.47
N VAL A 169 19.22 -4.31 -7.99
CA VAL A 169 18.65 -2.98 -8.24
C VAL A 169 18.03 -2.47 -6.96
N CYS A 170 18.62 -1.44 -6.37
CA CYS A 170 18.08 -0.76 -5.18
C CYS A 170 18.50 0.71 -5.21
N PRO A 171 17.60 1.67 -4.89
CA PRO A 171 18.00 3.06 -4.73
C PRO A 171 19.00 3.23 -3.58
N GLU A 172 19.85 4.25 -3.67
CA GLU A 172 20.81 4.59 -2.61
C GLU A 172 20.09 5.11 -1.36
N ARG A 173 19.09 5.96 -1.55
CA ARG A 173 18.26 6.56 -0.49
C ARG A 173 16.80 6.48 -0.84
N ILE A 174 15.97 6.31 0.17
CA ILE A 174 14.53 6.13 0.03
C ILE A 174 13.83 7.23 0.82
N ALA A 175 12.98 8.01 0.15
CA ALA A 175 12.15 9.01 0.79
C ALA A 175 10.78 8.42 1.19
N TYR A 176 10.22 7.55 0.34
CA TYR A 176 8.94 6.89 0.56
C TYR A 176 9.09 5.38 0.33
N LEU A 177 8.69 4.59 1.33
CA LEU A 177 8.68 3.13 1.27
C LEU A 177 7.26 2.62 1.52
N HIS A 178 6.75 1.79 0.63
CA HIS A 178 5.47 1.12 0.78
C HIS A 178 5.68 -0.40 0.73
N LEU A 179 5.19 -1.11 1.74
CA LEU A 179 5.26 -2.56 1.85
C LEU A 179 3.86 -3.15 1.78
N ASP A 180 3.62 -4.05 0.83
CA ASP A 180 2.35 -4.73 0.55
C ASP A 180 2.61 -6.15 0.03
N MET A 181 3.39 -6.94 0.79
CA MET A 181 3.77 -8.29 0.38
C MET A 181 2.92 -9.37 1.06
N ASN A 182 1.99 -8.98 1.93
CA ASN A 182 1.03 -9.88 2.57
C ASN A 182 1.72 -11.05 3.32
N SER A 183 2.96 -10.84 3.76
CA SER A 183 3.85 -11.86 4.31
C SER A 183 4.81 -11.25 5.34
N ALA A 184 4.70 -11.74 6.57
CA ALA A 184 5.57 -11.32 7.67
C ALA A 184 7.06 -11.50 7.33
N SER A 185 7.47 -12.66 6.80
CA SER A 185 8.89 -12.92 6.54
C SER A 185 9.43 -12.11 5.37
N ALA A 186 8.62 -11.88 4.33
CA ALA A 186 9.01 -11.03 3.21
C ALA A 186 9.16 -9.56 3.66
N GLU A 187 8.18 -9.01 4.39
CA GLU A 187 8.21 -7.61 4.83
C GLU A 187 9.32 -7.34 5.83
N ILE A 188 9.58 -8.25 6.77
CA ILE A 188 10.77 -8.15 7.64
C ILE A 188 12.07 -8.25 6.83
N GLY A 189 12.11 -9.09 5.79
CA GLY A 189 13.25 -9.14 4.86
C GLY A 189 13.49 -7.82 4.16
N ALA A 190 12.44 -7.19 3.62
CA ALA A 190 12.50 -5.87 3.01
C ALA A 190 12.95 -4.80 4.00
N LEU A 191 12.35 -4.75 5.19
CA LEU A 191 12.71 -3.79 6.23
C LEU A 191 14.18 -3.91 6.64
N LYS A 192 14.71 -5.13 6.82
CA LYS A 192 16.13 -5.35 7.09
C LYS A 192 17.04 -4.79 5.99
N ALA A 193 16.63 -4.88 4.73
CA ALA A 193 17.42 -4.42 3.59
C ALA A 193 17.28 -2.92 3.29
N LEU A 194 16.10 -2.34 3.56
CA LEU A 194 15.73 -1.01 3.08
C LEU A 194 15.68 0.05 4.20
N PHE A 195 15.45 -0.33 5.46
CA PHE A 195 15.18 0.63 6.53
C PHE A 195 16.31 1.63 6.76
N GLU A 196 17.57 1.19 6.67
CA GLU A 196 18.73 2.09 6.81
C GLU A 196 18.94 3.02 5.61
N ARG A 197 18.32 2.71 4.47
CA ARG A 197 18.32 3.59 3.29
C ARG A 197 17.20 4.63 3.35
N VAL A 198 16.21 4.45 4.22
CA VAL A 198 15.15 5.44 4.42
C VAL A 198 15.74 6.68 5.05
N THR A 199 15.57 7.82 4.39
CA THR A 199 16.10 9.09 4.88
C THR A 199 15.35 9.56 6.13
N ILE A 200 15.98 10.40 6.95
CA ILE A 200 15.31 11.00 8.10
C ILE A 200 14.15 11.89 7.62
N GLY A 201 12.98 11.72 8.23
CA GLY A 201 11.71 12.30 7.80
C GLY A 201 10.99 11.47 6.73
N GLY A 202 11.68 10.50 6.12
CA GLY A 202 11.09 9.57 5.16
C GLY A 202 9.98 8.75 5.81
N MET A 203 8.98 8.40 5.01
CA MET A 203 7.78 7.72 5.50
C MET A 203 7.72 6.29 4.98
N ILE A 204 7.29 5.38 5.86
CA ILE A 204 7.07 3.97 5.55
C ILE A 204 5.58 3.69 5.76
N VAL A 205 4.91 3.19 4.72
CA VAL A 205 3.53 2.71 4.77
C VAL A 205 3.54 1.18 4.75
N LEU A 206 2.94 0.57 5.76
CA LEU A 206 2.74 -0.87 5.89
C LEU A 206 1.29 -1.16 5.51
N ASP A 207 1.03 -1.79 4.36
CA ASP A 207 -0.33 -1.82 3.82
C ASP A 207 -1.28 -2.68 4.65
N ASP A 208 -0.74 -3.73 5.29
CA ASP A 208 -1.53 -4.73 5.99
C ASP A 208 -1.45 -4.71 7.53
N TYR A 209 -0.67 -3.79 8.11
CA TYR A 209 -0.30 -3.79 9.53
C TYR A 209 -1.49 -3.85 10.52
N GLY A 210 -2.57 -3.13 10.24
CA GLY A 210 -3.76 -3.01 11.08
C GLY A 210 -4.85 -4.06 10.81
N TRP A 211 -4.64 -4.99 9.88
CA TRP A 211 -5.62 -6.04 9.59
C TRP A 211 -5.49 -7.23 10.53
N GLU A 212 -6.61 -7.63 11.16
CA GLU A 212 -6.66 -8.79 12.09
C GLU A 212 -6.07 -10.07 11.48
N TRP A 213 -6.41 -10.35 10.24
CA TRP A 213 -5.98 -11.45 9.38
C TRP A 213 -4.46 -11.51 9.18
N TYR A 214 -3.74 -10.41 9.43
CA TYR A 214 -2.30 -10.24 9.27
C TYR A 214 -1.59 -10.01 10.61
N ARG A 215 -2.19 -10.46 11.73
CA ARG A 215 -1.64 -10.33 13.09
C ARG A 215 -0.19 -10.84 13.23
N ALA A 216 0.19 -11.90 12.52
CA ALA A 216 1.56 -12.41 12.52
C ALA A 216 2.56 -11.40 11.93
N GLN A 217 2.17 -10.72 10.84
CA GLN A 217 2.94 -9.66 10.22
C GLN A 217 3.04 -8.44 11.14
N LYS A 218 1.91 -7.97 11.69
CA LYS A 218 1.89 -6.89 12.68
C LYS A 218 2.85 -7.14 13.84
N THR A 219 2.81 -8.34 14.42
CA THR A 219 3.65 -8.72 15.57
C THR A 219 5.14 -8.66 15.21
N ALA A 220 5.50 -9.10 14.00
CA ALA A 220 6.87 -9.06 13.52
C ALA A 220 7.35 -7.63 13.28
N GLU A 221 6.50 -6.79 12.68
CA GLU A 221 6.77 -5.37 12.42
C GLU A 221 6.91 -4.58 13.72
N ASP A 222 6.01 -4.79 14.69
CA ASP A 222 6.11 -4.21 16.04
C ASP A 222 7.48 -4.48 16.66
N ALA A 223 7.93 -5.74 16.64
CA ALA A 223 9.24 -6.12 17.17
C ALA A 223 10.40 -5.47 16.39
N PHE A 224 10.29 -5.38 15.06
CA PHE A 224 11.33 -4.77 14.22
C PHE A 224 11.51 -3.29 14.51
N PHE A 225 10.41 -2.53 14.60
CA PHE A 225 10.44 -1.08 14.86
C PHE A 225 10.76 -0.78 16.32
N ALA A 226 10.22 -1.53 17.28
CA ALA A 226 10.54 -1.35 18.70
C ALA A 226 12.03 -1.56 19.00
N ALA A 227 12.67 -2.56 18.37
CA ALA A 227 14.11 -2.80 18.49
C ALA A 227 14.98 -1.62 17.97
N ARG A 228 14.37 -0.71 17.20
CA ARG A 228 14.98 0.49 16.65
C ARG A 228 14.36 1.76 17.24
N ASN A 229 13.64 1.68 18.36
CA ASN A 229 13.00 2.83 18.99
C ASN A 229 12.09 3.65 18.04
N HIS A 230 11.44 2.98 17.08
CA HIS A 230 10.41 3.55 16.22
C HIS A 230 9.04 2.99 16.61
N HIS A 231 8.01 3.78 16.37
CA HIS A 231 6.62 3.39 16.64
C HIS A 231 5.79 3.48 15.36
N VAL A 232 4.92 2.50 15.16
CA VAL A 232 3.98 2.46 14.05
C VAL A 232 2.67 3.09 14.50
N LEU A 233 2.18 4.08 13.74
CA LEU A 233 0.81 4.56 13.87
C LEU A 233 -0.12 3.59 13.14
N GLU A 234 -0.95 2.87 13.90
CA GLU A 234 -2.05 2.08 13.34
C GLU A 234 -3.15 2.99 12.80
N LEU A 235 -3.57 2.78 11.56
CA LEU A 235 -4.61 3.57 10.90
C LEU A 235 -5.91 2.77 10.75
N PRO A 236 -7.09 3.42 10.82
CA PRO A 236 -8.38 2.76 10.59
C PRO A 236 -8.55 2.15 9.18
N THR A 237 -7.65 2.47 8.24
CA THR A 237 -7.62 1.90 6.89
C THR A 237 -6.99 0.50 6.85
N GLY A 238 -6.56 -0.05 8.00
CA GLY A 238 -5.79 -1.29 8.08
C GLY A 238 -4.31 -1.10 7.81
N GLN A 239 -3.86 0.13 7.51
CA GLN A 239 -2.45 0.42 7.25
C GLN A 239 -1.71 0.82 8.53
N GLY A 240 -0.39 0.69 8.50
CA GLY A 240 0.54 1.27 9.47
C GLY A 240 1.33 2.41 8.82
N LEU A 241 1.66 3.44 9.60
CA LEU A 241 2.51 4.54 9.16
C LEU A 241 3.68 4.74 10.12
N VAL A 242 4.89 4.86 9.56
CA VAL A 242 6.11 5.17 10.31
C VAL A 242 6.79 6.37 9.68
N VAL A 243 7.33 7.26 10.53
CA VAL A 243 8.25 8.32 10.11
C VAL A 243 9.64 7.95 10.61
N LYS A 244 10.60 7.78 9.71
CA LYS A 244 12.00 7.50 10.07
C LYS A 244 12.58 8.72 10.77
N HIS A 245 13.11 8.52 11.97
CA HIS A 245 13.81 9.56 12.72
C HIS A 245 15.22 9.10 13.09
N ALA A 246 16.08 10.04 13.50
CA ALA A 246 17.48 9.75 13.81
C ALA A 246 17.68 8.86 15.05
N GLY A 247 16.65 8.70 15.89
CA GLY A 247 16.73 8.06 17.21
C GLY A 247 16.67 6.53 17.23
N GLY A 248 17.24 5.83 16.25
CA GLY A 248 17.11 4.37 16.13
C GLY A 248 17.97 3.72 15.08
#